data_AF-A0A377M3A0-F1
#
_entry.id   AF-A0A377M3A0-F1
#
_cell.length_a   1.000
_cell.length_b   1.000
_cell.length_c   1.000
_cell.angle_alpha   90.00
_cell.angle_beta   90.00
_cell.angle_gamma   90.00
#
_symmetry.space_group_name_H-M   'P 1'
#
loop_
_entity.id
_entity.type
_entity.pdbx_description
1 polymer ?
#
loop_
_entity_poly.entity_id
_entity_poly.type
_entity_poly.pdbx_seq_one_letter_code
_entity_poly.pdbx_strand_id
1 'polypeptide(L)'
;MQQQWSAVDNFMISSLIPEDEVLSKVLENNQRAGLPEHDVAANQGQLLALFVRMTQARRVLEIGTLGAYSSIWMARALPPDGKLITLEADSTHAAWRGRIFSLPVSTNALNSSKARR
;
A
#
# COMPACT_ATOMS: atom_id res chain seq x y z
N MET A 1 -4.75 23.46 -14.47
CA MET A 1 -3.75 22.38 -14.31
C MET A 1 -4.29 21.20 -13.53
N GLN A 2 -4.66 21.32 -12.24
CA GLN A 2 -5.13 20.17 -11.45
C GLN A 2 -6.26 19.36 -12.11
N GLN A 3 -7.28 20.02 -12.65
CA GLN A 3 -8.39 19.35 -13.35
C GLN A 3 -7.92 18.52 -14.57
N GLN A 4 -6.92 19.00 -15.31
CA GLN A 4 -6.39 18.28 -16.46
C GLN A 4 -5.59 17.04 -16.00
N TRP A 5 -4.80 17.15 -14.93
CA TRP A 5 -4.10 15.99 -14.37
C TRP A 5 -5.06 14.93 -13.86
N SER A 6 -6.10 15.33 -13.12
CA SER A 6 -7.13 14.39 -12.66
C SER A 6 -7.90 13.76 -13.83
N ALA A 7 -8.17 14.49 -14.91
CA ALA A 7 -8.81 13.93 -16.09
C ALA A 7 -7.94 12.86 -16.77
N VAL A 8 -6.63 13.09 -16.89
CA VAL A 8 -5.68 12.12 -17.44
C VAL A 8 -5.55 10.90 -16.53
N ASP A 9 -5.43 11.08 -15.22
CA ASP A 9 -5.39 9.97 -14.26
C ASP A 9 -6.66 9.13 -14.33
N ASN A 10 -7.84 9.76 -14.34
CA ASN A 10 -9.11 9.05 -14.45
C ASN A 10 -9.19 8.23 -15.74
N PHE A 11 -8.75 8.80 -16.88
CA PHE A 11 -8.70 8.09 -18.14
C PHE A 11 -7.76 6.88 -18.08
N MET A 12 -6.54 7.05 -17.57
CA MET A 12 -5.58 5.95 -17.43
C MET A 12 -6.08 4.85 -16.49
N ILE A 13 -6.62 5.23 -15.32
CA ILE A 13 -7.10 4.28 -14.31
C ILE A 13 -8.27 3.47 -14.88
N SER A 14 -9.30 4.13 -15.41
CA SER A 14 -10.48 3.46 -15.96
C SER A 14 -10.18 2.60 -17.20
N SER A 15 -9.13 2.91 -17.95
CA SER A 15 -8.75 2.15 -19.15
C SER A 15 -7.84 0.95 -18.86
N LEU A 16 -7.00 1.03 -17.83
CA LEU A 16 -5.89 0.07 -17.62
C LEU A 16 -6.00 -0.75 -16.33
N ILE A 17 -6.77 -0.29 -15.35
CA ILE A 17 -6.76 -0.85 -14.00
C ILE A 17 -8.16 -1.41 -13.69
N PRO A 18 -8.30 -2.74 -13.56
CA PRO A 18 -9.56 -3.35 -13.16
C PRO A 18 -9.99 -2.89 -11.77
N GLU A 19 -11.31 -2.82 -11.55
CA GLU A 19 -11.87 -2.60 -10.22
C GLU A 19 -11.49 -3.73 -9.26
N ASP A 20 -11.17 -3.37 -8.01
CA ASP A 20 -10.77 -4.31 -6.98
C ASP A 20 -11.44 -3.95 -5.66
N GLU A 21 -12.40 -4.78 -5.25
CA GLU A 21 -13.22 -4.55 -4.06
C GLU A 21 -12.38 -4.47 -2.78
N VAL A 22 -11.27 -5.21 -2.69
CA VAL A 22 -10.39 -5.18 -1.51
C VAL A 22 -9.68 -3.84 -1.43
N LEU A 23 -9.14 -3.35 -2.56
CA LEU A 23 -8.48 -2.05 -2.61
C LEU A 23 -9.45 -0.90 -2.33
N SER A 24 -10.67 -0.95 -2.85
CA SER A 24 -11.72 0.03 -2.54
C SER A 24 -12.06 0.05 -1.05
N LYS A 25 -12.26 -1.13 -0.44
CA LYS A 25 -12.52 -1.26 1.01
C LYS A 25 -11.37 -0.73 1.86
N VAL A 26 -10.12 -0.88 1.42
CA VAL A 26 -8.97 -0.31 2.12
C VAL A 26 -9.05 1.21 2.16
N LEU A 27 -9.31 1.85 1.02
CA LEU A 27 -9.45 3.31 0.95
C LEU A 27 -10.61 3.82 1.83
N GLU A 28 -11.77 3.16 1.78
CA GLU A 28 -12.91 3.49 2.65
C GLU A 28 -12.57 3.35 4.14
N ASN A 29 -11.83 2.31 4.51
CA ASN A 29 -11.41 2.09 5.88
C ASN A 29 -10.41 3.15 6.35
N ASN A 30 -9.47 3.55 5.50
CA ASN A 30 -8.49 4.60 5.80
C ASN A 30 -9.20 5.94 6.06
N GLN A 31 -10.15 6.28 5.18
CA GLN A 31 -10.96 7.48 5.33
C GLN A 31 -11.79 7.44 6.62
N ARG A 32 -12.47 6.32 6.91
CA ARG A 32 -13.28 6.16 8.13
C ARG A 32 -12.46 6.24 9.41
N ALA A 33 -11.22 5.77 9.35
CA ALA A 33 -10.27 5.84 10.46
C ALA A 33 -9.65 7.24 10.64
N GLY A 34 -9.94 8.19 9.76
CA GLY A 34 -9.36 9.53 9.80
C GLY A 34 -7.86 9.55 9.50
N LEU A 35 -7.37 8.55 8.76
CA LEU A 35 -5.98 8.53 8.30
C LEU A 35 -5.77 9.67 7.30
N PRO A 36 -4.58 10.27 7.26
CA PRO A 36 -4.27 11.25 6.23
C PRO A 36 -4.36 10.62 4.84
N GLU A 37 -4.84 11.37 3.85
CA GLU A 37 -4.97 10.96 2.45
C GLU A 37 -3.59 10.90 1.77
N HIS A 38 -2.75 9.99 2.25
CA HIS A 38 -1.41 9.71 1.74
C HIS A 38 -1.36 8.37 1.00
N ASP A 39 -2.52 7.77 0.75
CA ASP A 39 -2.67 6.64 -0.16
C ASP A 39 -2.20 7.05 -1.57
N VAL A 40 -1.42 6.17 -2.19
CA VAL A 40 -1.02 6.35 -3.60
C VAL A 40 -2.25 6.23 -4.51
N ALA A 41 -2.23 6.92 -5.65
CA ALA A 41 -3.25 6.72 -6.67
C ALA A 41 -3.19 5.29 -7.24
N ALA A 42 -4.30 4.77 -7.78
CA ALA A 42 -4.37 3.40 -8.28
C ALA A 42 -3.31 3.08 -9.35
N ASN A 43 -3.04 4.01 -10.26
CA ASN A 43 -1.98 3.89 -11.27
C ASN A 43 -0.57 3.86 -10.67
N GLN A 44 -0.33 4.58 -9.58
CA GLN A 44 0.93 4.53 -8.84
C GLN A 44 1.08 3.19 -8.10
N GLY A 45 0.01 2.67 -7.49
CA GLY A 45 -0.01 1.32 -6.90
C GLY A 45 0.31 0.23 -7.93
N GLN A 46 -0.32 0.30 -9.10
CA GLN A 46 -0.04 -0.62 -10.20
C GLN A 46 1.40 -0.51 -10.72
N LEU A 47 1.97 0.71 -10.77
CA LEU A 47 3.38 0.91 -11.11
C LEU A 47 4.31 0.18 -10.13
N LEU A 48 4.04 0.26 -8.82
CA LEU A 48 4.80 -0.48 -7.81
C LEU A 48 4.71 -1.99 -8.02
N ALA A 49 3.51 -2.51 -8.31
CA ALA A 49 3.31 -3.92 -8.62
C ALA A 49 4.10 -4.35 -9.88
N LEU A 50 4.15 -3.50 -10.91
CA LEU A 50 4.97 -3.74 -12.10
C LEU A 50 6.46 -3.77 -11.76
N PHE A 51 6.96 -2.86 -10.93
CA PHE A 51 8.37 -2.92 -10.50
C PHE A 51 8.71 -4.20 -9.73
N VAL A 52 7.82 -4.65 -8.85
CA VAL A 52 8.00 -5.94 -8.14
C VAL A 52 8.11 -7.10 -9.15
N ARG A 53 7.24 -7.14 -10.17
CA ARG A 53 7.27 -8.18 -11.22
C ARG A 53 8.51 -8.09 -12.10
N MET A 54 8.86 -6.89 -12.57
CA MET A 54 10.00 -6.66 -13.46
C MET A 54 11.34 -6.98 -12.80
N THR A 55 11.47 -6.69 -11.50
CA THR A 55 12.67 -7.02 -10.72
C THR A 55 12.67 -8.46 -10.21
N GLN A 56 11.58 -9.22 -10.42
CA GLN A 56 11.38 -10.55 -9.87
C GLN A 56 11.63 -10.60 -8.36
N ALA A 57 11.21 -9.54 -7.66
CA ALA A 57 11.48 -9.39 -6.25
C ALA A 57 10.83 -10.54 -5.45
N ARG A 58 11.63 -11.15 -4.56
CA ARG A 58 11.14 -12.13 -3.57
C ARG A 58 11.00 -11.51 -2.17
N ARG A 59 11.62 -10.35 -1.96
CA ARG A 59 11.62 -9.62 -0.69
C ARG A 59 11.46 -8.13 -0.98
N VAL A 60 10.47 -7.51 -0.36
CA VAL A 60 10.20 -6.07 -0.45
C VAL A 60 10.23 -5.50 0.95
N LEU A 61 10.97 -4.40 1.14
CA LEU A 61 10.91 -3.58 2.34
C LEU A 61 10.16 -2.30 2.01
N GLU A 62 9.11 -2.01 2.77
CA GLU A 62 8.35 -0.77 2.71
C GLU A 62 8.59 0.03 4.01
N ILE A 63 8.78 1.34 3.88
CA ILE A 63 8.97 2.26 5.01
C ILE A 63 7.82 3.26 4.95
N GLY A 64 6.94 3.21 5.95
CA GLY A 64 5.63 3.88 5.96
C GLY A 64 4.54 2.95 5.44
N THR A 65 3.75 2.37 6.33
CA THR A 65 2.66 1.45 5.97
C THR A 65 1.34 2.19 5.77
N LEU A 66 1.07 3.21 6.60
CA LEU A 66 -0.24 3.87 6.68
C LEU A 66 -1.37 2.81 6.79
N GLY A 67 -2.36 2.88 5.90
CA GLY A 67 -3.47 1.95 5.78
C GLY A 67 -3.22 0.79 4.82
N ALA A 68 -1.97 0.59 4.40
CA ALA A 68 -1.49 -0.55 3.61
C ALA A 68 -2.00 -0.66 2.16
N TYR A 69 -2.50 0.43 1.55
CA TYR A 69 -2.96 0.42 0.16
C TYR A 69 -1.82 0.05 -0.82
N SER A 70 -0.66 0.72 -0.73
CA SER A 70 0.55 0.39 -1.50
C SER A 70 1.09 -1.01 -1.18
N SER A 71 1.02 -1.42 0.09
CA SER A 71 1.49 -2.73 0.53
C SER A 71 0.73 -3.86 -0.16
N ILE A 72 -0.58 -3.73 -0.36
CA ILE A 72 -1.41 -4.74 -1.02
C ILE A 72 -1.02 -4.90 -2.49
N TRP A 73 -0.80 -3.78 -3.20
CA TRP A 73 -0.30 -3.80 -4.58
C TRP A 73 1.02 -4.56 -4.70
N MET A 74 2.00 -4.25 -3.86
CA MET A 74 3.31 -4.90 -3.88
C MET A 74 3.23 -6.37 -3.42
N ALA A 75 2.46 -6.68 -2.37
CA ALA A 75 2.34 -8.02 -1.85
C ALA A 75 1.72 -9.00 -2.86
N ARG A 76 0.71 -8.56 -3.63
CA ARG A 76 0.08 -9.38 -4.68
C ARG A 76 0.98 -9.64 -5.88
N ALA A 77 2.03 -8.85 -6.05
CA ALA A 77 3.00 -9.02 -7.14
C ALA A 77 4.15 -9.97 -6.79
N LEU A 78 4.29 -10.35 -5.51
CA LEU A 78 5.30 -11.31 -5.05
C LEU A 78 4.95 -12.75 -5.45
N PRO A 79 5.95 -13.63 -5.63
CA PRO A 79 5.72 -15.07 -5.74
C PRO A 79 5.13 -15.64 -4.43
N PRO A 80 4.57 -16.87 -4.43
CA PRO A 80 3.95 -17.47 -3.24
C PRO A 80 4.85 -17.56 -2.00
N ASP A 81 6.16 -17.69 -2.17
CA ASP A 81 7.15 -17.70 -1.08
C ASP A 81 7.81 -16.33 -0.83
N GLY A 82 7.32 -15.30 -1.50
CA GLY A 82 7.78 -13.94 -1.35
C GLY A 82 7.35 -13.32 -0.02
N LYS A 83 8.09 -12.31 0.42
CA LYS A 83 7.84 -11.61 1.68
C LYS A 83 7.83 -10.11 1.48
N LEU A 84 6.77 -9.46 1.93
CA LEU A 84 6.75 -8.02 2.15
C LEU A 84 6.96 -7.76 3.63
N ILE A 85 7.90 -6.89 3.96
CA ILE A 85 8.13 -6.36 5.30
C ILE A 85 7.83 -4.88 5.21
N THR A 86 6.99 -4.38 6.10
CA THR A 86 6.66 -2.95 6.16
C THR A 86 6.87 -2.43 7.57
N LEU A 87 7.32 -1.19 7.67
CA LEU A 87 7.65 -0.50 8.90
C LEU A 87 6.73 0.70 9.07
N GLU A 88 5.99 0.72 10.18
CA GLU A 88 5.15 1.86 10.57
C GLU A 88 5.58 2.36 11.95
N ALA A 89 5.73 3.67 12.07
CA ALA A 89 6.14 4.33 13.30
C ALA A 89 4.93 4.78 14.13
N ASP A 90 3.83 5.16 13.46
CA ASP A 90 2.62 5.62 14.13
C ASP A 90 1.74 4.43 14.57
N SER A 91 1.54 4.31 15.88
CA SER A 91 0.76 3.21 16.47
C SER A 91 -0.73 3.24 16.08
N THR A 92 -1.27 4.42 15.76
CA THR A 92 -2.65 4.59 15.29
C THR A 92 -2.78 4.03 13.89
N HIS A 93 -1.87 4.38 12.98
CA HIS A 93 -1.81 3.81 11.64
C HIS A 93 -1.66 2.28 11.69
N ALA A 94 -0.73 1.79 12.54
CA ALA A 94 -0.47 0.37 12.70
C ALA A 94 -1.69 -0.42 13.24
N ALA A 95 -2.53 0.17 14.08
CA ALA A 95 -3.71 -0.48 14.64
C ALA A 95 -4.82 -0.72 13.61
N TRP A 96 -5.02 0.19 12.67
CA TRP A 96 -6.08 0.09 11.64
C TRP A 96 -5.76 -0.94 10.55
N ARG A 97 -4.48 -1.26 10.38
CA ARG A 97 -3.98 -2.31 9.49
C ARG A 97 -4.58 -3.70 9.77
N GLY A 98 -4.84 -4.01 11.04
CA GLY A 98 -5.10 -5.37 11.53
C GLY A 98 -6.44 -6.00 11.12
N ARG A 99 -7.30 -5.30 10.36
CA ARG A 99 -8.63 -5.80 9.97
C ARG A 99 -8.72 -6.35 8.53
N ILE A 100 -7.62 -6.35 7.77
CA ILE A 100 -7.63 -6.67 6.32
C ILE A 100 -6.74 -7.88 5.94
N PHE A 101 -5.90 -8.43 6.84
CA PHE A 101 -4.86 -9.38 6.45
C PHE A 101 -5.19 -10.87 6.69
N SER A 102 -5.29 -11.63 5.59
CA SER A 102 -5.00 -13.08 5.51
C SER A 102 -3.76 -13.40 4.65
N LEU A 103 -2.99 -12.39 4.22
CA LEU A 103 -1.74 -12.58 3.46
C LEU A 103 -0.50 -12.52 4.37
N PRO A 104 0.57 -13.28 4.09
CA PRO A 104 1.74 -13.42 4.94
C PRO A 104 2.66 -12.19 4.87
N VAL A 105 2.28 -11.11 5.55
CA VAL A 105 3.12 -9.90 5.69
C VAL A 105 3.72 -9.88 7.11
N SER A 106 5.01 -10.16 7.23
CA SER A 106 5.73 -10.10 8.50
C SER A 106 6.06 -8.65 8.83
N THR A 107 5.73 -8.19 10.04
CA THR A 107 5.99 -6.79 10.45
C THR A 107 6.61 -6.64 11.81
N ASN A 108 7.57 -5.71 11.87
CA ASN A 108 8.15 -5.22 13.11
C ASN A 108 7.72 -3.77 13.27
N ALA A 109 6.92 -3.47 14.30
CA ALA A 109 6.74 -2.10 14.75
C ALA A 109 8.11 -1.57 15.23
N LEU A 110 8.58 -0.46 14.65
CA LEU A 110 9.76 0.21 15.16
C LEU A 110 9.38 0.85 16.50
N ASN A 111 9.86 0.29 17.61
CA ASN A 111 9.71 0.90 18.92
C ASN A 111 10.53 2.22 18.91
N SER A 112 9.83 3.35 18.86
CA SER A 112 10.37 4.71 18.75
C SER A 112 11.34 5.10 19.87
N SER A 113 11.43 4.30 20.94
CA SER A 113 12.42 4.43 22.01
C SER A 113 13.85 4.03 21.63
N LYS A 114 14.08 3.30 20.53
CA LYS A 114 15.41 2.81 20.13
C LYS A 114 16.06 3.55 18.93
N ALA A 115 15.33 4.42 18.24
CA ALA A 115 15.80 5.10 17.03
C ALA A 115 16.58 6.41 17.28
N ARG A 116 16.79 6.79 18.54
CA ARG A 116 17.65 7.92 18.93
C ARG A 116 18.99 7.39 19.46
N ARG A 117 19.86 6.91 18.58
CA ARG A 117 21.31 6.81 18.80
C ARG A 117 22.04 7.08 17.51
#